data_AF-A0A944ZNB6-F1
#
_entry.id   AF-A0A944ZNB6-F1
#
_cell.length_a   1.000
_cell.length_b   1.000
_cell.length_c   1.000
_cell.angle_alpha   90.00
_cell.angle_beta   90.00
_cell.angle_gamma   90.00
#
_symmetry.space_group_name_H-M   'P 1'
#
loop_
_entity.id
_entity.type
_entity.pdbx_description
1 polymer ?
#
loop_
_entity_poly.entity_id
_entity_poly.type
_entity_poly.pdbx_seq_one_letter_code
_entity_poly.pdbx_strand_id
1 'polypeptide(L)' 'MTETRPSSPSPVLSPKDAARLLGISSRTLARLVKRREIAFVRVGGSLRFKPDDLRAFVDQNRTSRHE' A
#
# COMPACT_ATOMS: atom_id res chain seq x y z
N MET A 1 -32.89 -12.10 0.81
CA MET A 1 -32.13 -12.17 -0.46
C MET A 1 -30.77 -11.53 -0.19
N THR A 2 -29.84 -12.31 0.35
CA THR A 2 -28.48 -11.85 0.70
C THR A 2 -27.53 -12.77 -0.01
N GLU A 3 -26.81 -12.25 -1.00
CA GLU A 3 -25.37 -12.46 -1.22
C GLU A 3 -24.98 -11.82 -2.56
N THR A 4 -24.62 -10.54 -2.52
CA THR A 4 -23.89 -9.92 -3.62
C THR A 4 -22.47 -10.46 -3.57
N ARG A 5 -22.17 -11.43 -4.45
CA ARG A 5 -20.81 -11.96 -4.70
C ARG A 5 -19.80 -10.81 -4.74
N PRO A 6 -18.76 -10.76 -3.89
CA PRO A 6 -17.63 -9.91 -4.19
C PRO A 6 -16.90 -10.58 -5.36
N SER A 7 -17.16 -10.11 -6.58
CA SER A 7 -16.30 -10.34 -7.73
C SER A 7 -14.97 -9.65 -7.44
N SER A 8 -14.07 -10.36 -6.76
CA SER A 8 -12.81 -9.88 -6.17
C SER A 8 -12.05 -8.96 -7.13
N PRO A 9 -12.14 -7.62 -6.99
CA PRO A 9 -11.09 -6.78 -7.52
C PRO A 9 -9.94 -6.94 -6.53
N SER A 10 -8.78 -7.40 -7.00
CA SER A 10 -7.53 -7.41 -6.23
C SER A 10 -7.48 -6.17 -5.32
N PRO A 11 -7.43 -6.32 -3.98
CA PRO A 11 -7.77 -5.25 -3.06
C PRO A 11 -6.75 -4.12 -3.19
N VAL A 12 -7.13 -3.08 -3.92
CA VAL A 12 -6.35 -1.87 -4.06
C VAL A 12 -6.67 -0.97 -2.89
N LEU A 13 -5.67 -0.72 -2.06
CA LEU A 13 -5.75 0.05 -0.83
C LEU A 13 -5.65 1.53 -1.16
N SER A 14 -6.46 2.33 -0.47
CA SER A 14 -6.26 3.77 -0.44
C SER A 14 -4.95 4.11 0.28
N PRO A 15 -4.35 5.28 0.05
CA PRO A 15 -3.18 5.73 0.79
C PRO A 15 -3.40 5.71 2.32
N LYS A 16 -4.63 5.92 2.79
CA LYS A 16 -4.95 5.86 4.22
C LYS A 16 -4.86 4.43 4.77
N ASP A 17 -5.38 3.45 4.04
CA ASP A 17 -5.35 2.03 4.44
C ASP A 17 -3.95 1.44 4.29
N ALA A 18 -3.23 1.80 3.22
CA ALA A 18 -1.83 1.42 3.03
C ALA A 18 -0.94 1.93 4.18
N ALA A 19 -1.15 3.17 4.63
CA ALA A 19 -0.44 3.72 5.77
C ALA A 19 -0.75 2.97 7.07
N ARG A 20 -2.03 2.61 7.29
CA ARG A 20 -2.44 1.78 8.45
C ARG A 20 -1.82 0.39 8.43
N LEU A 21 -1.80 -0.27 7.27
CA LEU A 21 -1.21 -1.60 7.12
C LEU A 21 0.29 -1.60 7.39
N LEU A 22 0.99 -0.55 6.97
CA LEU A 22 2.41 -0.36 7.25
C LEU A 22 2.69 0.19 8.66
N GLY A 23 1.66 0.56 9.43
CA GLY A 23 1.82 1.19 10.75
C GLY A 23 2.46 2.59 10.71
N ILE A 24 2.39 3.30 9.58
CA ILE A 24 3.00 4.63 9.40
C ILE A 24 1.94 5.72 9.24
N SER A 25 2.35 6.98 9.39
CA SER A 25 1.47 8.12 9.09
C SER A 25 1.27 8.29 7.58
N SER A 26 0.09 8.78 7.17
CA SER A 26 -0.22 9.12 5.78
C SER A 26 0.80 10.10 5.16
N ARG A 27 1.35 11.02 5.97
CA ARG A 27 2.43 11.94 5.57
C ARG A 27 3.73 11.20 5.24
N THR A 28 4.07 10.16 5.99
CA THR A 28 5.24 9.30 5.73
C THR A 28 5.01 8.50 4.46
N LEU A 29 3.82 7.91 4.29
CA LEU A 29 3.46 7.22 3.05
C LEU A 29 3.56 8.16 1.84
N ALA A 30 3.01 9.38 1.94
CA ALA A 30 3.09 10.38 0.86
C ALA A 30 4.54 10.76 0.53
N ARG A 31 5.43 10.83 1.53
CA ARG A 31 6.87 11.01 1.31
C ARG A 31 7.50 9.83 0.56
N LEU A 32 7.19 8.60 0.96
CA LEU A 32 7.70 7.37 0.30
C LEU A 32 7.23 7.30 -1.15
N VAL A 33 5.96 7.64 -1.41
CA VAL A 33 5.39 7.74 -2.77
C VAL A 33 6.11 8.82 -3.58
N LYS A 34 6.34 10.00 -3.00
CA LYS A 34 7.06 11.10 -3.66
C LYS A 34 8.51 10.70 -3.98
N ARG A 35 9.14 9.92 -3.11
CA ARG A 35 10.48 9.34 -3.30
C ARG A 35 10.50 8.14 -4.24
N ARG A 36 9.33 7.64 -4.68
CA ARG A 36 9.15 6.43 -5.49
C ARG A 36 9.72 5.17 -4.84
N GLU A 37 9.72 5.12 -3.51
CA GLU A 37 10.19 3.96 -2.74
C GLU A 37 9.12 2.87 -2.63
N ILE A 38 7.84 3.24 -2.70
CA ILE A 38 6.70 2.32 -2.73
C ILE A 38 6.04 2.40 -4.10
N ALA A 39 5.77 1.24 -4.69
CA ALA A 39 5.01 1.16 -5.93
C ALA A 39 3.55 1.56 -5.70
N PHE A 40 3.02 2.39 -6.60
CA PHE A 40 1.67 2.90 -6.54
C PHE A 40 1.02 2.87 -7.92
N VAL A 41 -0.28 2.62 -7.95
CA VAL A 41 -1.12 2.65 -9.15
C VAL A 41 -1.96 3.92 -9.10
N ARG A 42 -1.87 4.76 -10.13
CA ARG A 42 -2.71 5.95 -10.25
C ARG A 42 -3.98 5.60 -11.01
N VAL A 43 -5.13 5.72 -10.37
CA VAL A 43 -6.44 5.46 -10.97
C VAL A 43 -7.30 6.72 -10.91
N GLY A 44 -7.56 7.35 -12.06
CA GLY A 44 -8.49 8.48 -12.17
C GLY A 44 -8.19 9.69 -11.27
N GLY A 45 -6.93 9.88 -10.86
CA GLY A 45 -6.51 10.96 -9.94
C GLY A 45 -6.30 10.52 -8.49
N SER A 46 -6.74 9.31 -8.12
CA SER A 46 -6.46 8.72 -6.82
C SER A 46 -5.26 7.78 -6.87
N LEU A 47 -4.41 7.84 -5.84
CA LEU A 47 -3.35 6.87 -5.63
C LEU A 47 -3.95 5.60 -5.02
N ARG A 48 -3.56 4.44 -5.54
CA ARG A 48 -3.97 3.13 -5.06
C ARG A 48 -2.74 2.25 -4.88
N PHE A 49 -2.74 1.45 -3.83
CA PHE A 49 -1.61 0.60 -3.45
C PHE A 49 -2.06 -0.83 -3.48
N LYS A 50 -1.26 -1.74 -4.05
CA LYS A 50 -1.53 -3.16 -3.86
C LYS A 50 -0.89 -3.60 -2.55
N PRO A 51 -1.53 -4.51 -1.80
CA PRO A 51 -0.94 -5.07 -0.59
C PRO A 51 0.36 -5.82 -0.89
N ASP A 52 0.48 -6.41 -2.09
CA ASP A 52 1.68 -7.09 -2.54
C ASP A 52 2.88 -6.14 -2.63
N ASP A 53 2.70 -4.96 -3.24
CA ASP A 53 3.72 -3.90 -3.31
C ASP A 53 4.14 -3.41 -1.91
N LEU A 54 3.18 -3.26 -0.99
CA LEU A 54 3.48 -2.88 0.40
C LEU A 54 4.31 -3.96 1.10
N ARG A 55 4.00 -5.23 0.85
CA ARG A 55 4.72 -6.36 1.43
C ARG A 55 6.13 -6.48 0.85
N ALA A 56 6.28 -6.30 -0.46
CA ALA A 56 7.57 -6.25 -1.14
C ALA A 56 8.43 -5.07 -0.64
N PHE A 57 7.82 -3.92 -0.34
CA PHE A 57 8.55 -2.80 0.28
C PHE A 57 9.04 -3.14 1.68
N VAL A 58 8.19 -3.75 2.52
CA VAL A 58 8.61 -4.19 3.87
C VAL A 58 9.72 -5.22 3.79
N ASP A 59 9.64 -6.16 2.84
CA ASP A 59 10.66 -7.17 2.61
C ASP A 59 12.00 -6.56 2.15
N GLN A 60 11.98 -5.67 1.17
CA GLN A 60 13.18 -4.96 0.69
C GLN A 60 13.81 -4.05 1.75
N ASN A 61 12.98 -3.39 2.56
CA ASN A 61 13.42 -2.51 3.63
C ASN A 61 13.63 -3.26 4.96
N ARG A 62 13.48 -4.59 4.97
CA ARG A 62 13.84 -5.47 6.09
C ARG A 62 15.36 -5.56 6.13
N THR A 63 15.99 -4.47 6.53
CA THR A 63 17.41 -4.49 6.83
C THR A 63 17.58 -5.28 8.12
N SER A 64 18.13 -6.49 8.05
CA SER A 64 18.63 -7.25 9.19
C SER A 64 19.89 -6.58 9.78
N ARG A 65 19.83 -5.26 10.02
CA ARG A 65 20.89 -4.52 10.70
C ARG A 65 20.56 -4.48 12.18
N HIS A 66 20.76 -5.61 12.81
CA HIS A 66 20.91 -5.68 14.25
C HIS A 66 21.99 -6.70 14.61
N GLU A 67 23.20 -6.45 14.11
CA GLU A 67 24.47 -6.93 14.68
C GLU A 67 25.58 -5.93 14.37
#